data_AF-A0A672K5H1-F1
#
_entry.id   AF-A0A672K5H1-F1
#
_cell.length_a   1.000
_cell.length_b   1.000
_cell.length_c   1.000
_cell.angle_alpha   90.00
_cell.angle_beta   90.00
_cell.angle_gamma   90.00
#
_symmetry.space_group_name_H-M   'P 1'
#
loop_
_entity.id
_entity.type
_entity.pdbx_description
1 polymer ?
#
loop_
_entity_poly.entity_id
_entity_poly.type
_entity_poly.pdbx_seq_one_letter_code
_entity_poly.pdbx_strand_id
1 'polypeptide(L)'
;MCKMPSGKVGFSKAMSNKWIRLDKAHEGGPRVFKTVETIEDTVRDKLQLVQKGLSAKLKDKEKNELKKRKLLSEVTVKSYRITKGSSFSTTITKQETELTPEMIASGSWKEKKFKPYNFEAMGVAPDCGHLHPLMKLSDLLCGHILGKIISHMLG
;
A
#
# COMPACT_ATOMS: atom_id res chain seq x y z
N MET A 1 -5.48 15.41 -34.93
CA MET A 1 -6.24 14.29 -34.33
C MET A 1 -6.62 14.66 -32.91
N CYS A 2 -7.91 14.92 -32.65
CA CYS A 2 -8.42 15.20 -31.31
C CYS A 2 -8.03 14.06 -30.37
N LYS A 3 -7.14 14.34 -29.41
CA LYS A 3 -6.73 13.38 -28.37
C LYS A 3 -7.89 13.20 -27.39
N MET A 4 -8.90 12.43 -27.76
CA MET A 4 -9.96 12.03 -26.84
C MET A 4 -9.36 11.05 -25.83
N PRO A 5 -9.41 11.33 -24.51
CA PRO A 5 -8.79 10.48 -23.49
C PRO A 5 -9.33 9.04 -23.49
N SER A 6 -10.62 8.88 -23.77
CA SER A 6 -11.32 7.59 -23.85
C SER A 6 -11.01 6.81 -25.14
N GLY A 7 -10.69 7.50 -26.24
CA GLY A 7 -10.48 6.88 -27.55
C GLY A 7 -9.25 5.97 -27.59
N LYS A 8 -8.18 6.32 -26.87
CA LYS A 8 -6.94 5.52 -26.80
C LYS A 8 -7.19 4.14 -26.17
N VAL A 9 -8.00 4.09 -25.11
CA VAL A 9 -8.31 2.85 -24.38
C VAL A 9 -9.20 1.94 -25.23
N GLY A 10 -10.24 2.52 -25.85
CA GLY A 10 -11.13 1.79 -26.76
C GLY A 10 -10.39 1.24 -27.99
N PHE A 11 -9.51 2.03 -28.60
CA PHE A 11 -8.72 1.63 -29.77
C PHE A 11 -7.82 0.41 -29.48
N SER A 12 -7.09 0.43 -28.36
CA SER A 12 -6.22 -0.69 -27.99
C SER A 12 -7.02 -1.98 -27.80
N LYS A 13 -8.19 -1.90 -27.15
CA LYS A 13 -9.01 -3.09 -26.90
C LYS A 13 -9.72 -3.61 -28.15
N ALA A 14 -10.20 -2.72 -29.01
CA ALA A 14 -10.79 -3.08 -30.29
C ALA A 14 -9.75 -3.75 -31.23
N MET A 15 -8.49 -3.32 -31.19
CA MET A 15 -7.38 -4.00 -31.88
C MET A 15 -7.12 -5.41 -31.30
N SER A 16 -7.05 -5.56 -29.96
CA SER A 16 -6.85 -6.88 -29.33
C SER A 16 -8.00 -7.86 -29.60
N ASN A 17 -9.22 -7.35 -29.72
CA ASN A 17 -10.41 -8.14 -30.07
C ASN A 17 -10.59 -8.33 -31.60
N LYS A 18 -9.66 -7.82 -32.42
CA LYS A 18 -9.70 -7.87 -33.90
C LYS A 18 -10.96 -7.24 -34.54
N TRP A 19 -11.61 -6.30 -33.84
CA TRP A 19 -12.80 -5.61 -34.34
C TRP A 19 -12.46 -4.54 -35.37
N ILE A 20 -11.24 -4.02 -35.32
CA ILE A 20 -10.75 -2.95 -36.19
C ILE A 20 -9.38 -3.32 -36.78
N ARG A 21 -9.12 -2.83 -37.99
CA ARG A 21 -7.81 -2.90 -38.66
C ARG A 21 -7.27 -1.49 -38.87
N LEU A 22 -5.96 -1.32 -38.71
CA LEU A 22 -5.27 -0.06 -38.96
C LEU A 22 -4.57 -0.15 -40.31
N ASP A 23 -4.96 0.71 -41.25
CA ASP A 23 -4.24 0.91 -42.50
C ASP A 23 -3.33 2.13 -42.37
N LYS A 24 -2.03 1.93 -42.60
CA LYS A 24 -1.01 2.98 -42.51
C LYS A 24 -0.61 3.53 -43.89
N ALA A 25 -1.07 2.91 -44.97
CA ALA A 25 -0.66 3.23 -46.34
C ALA A 25 -1.63 4.18 -47.07
N HIS A 26 -2.68 4.64 -46.39
CA HIS A 26 -3.66 5.56 -46.97
C HIS A 26 -3.09 6.99 -47.10
N GLU A 27 -3.37 7.66 -48.22
CA GLU A 27 -2.86 9.00 -48.60
C GLU A 27 -3.33 10.19 -47.73
N GLY A 28 -3.71 9.94 -46.46
CA GLY A 28 -4.11 10.96 -45.49
C GLY A 28 -3.72 10.63 -44.05
N GLY A 29 -2.80 9.67 -43.87
CA GLY A 29 -2.35 9.17 -42.57
C GLY A 29 -3.10 7.91 -42.10
N PRO A 30 -2.72 7.36 -40.92
CA PRO A 30 -3.25 6.07 -40.47
C PRO A 30 -4.76 6.10 -40.25
N ARG A 31 -5.51 5.23 -40.95
CA ARG A 31 -6.97 5.14 -40.87
C ARG A 31 -7.44 3.81 -40.32
N VAL A 32 -8.50 3.86 -39.51
CA VAL A 32 -9.07 2.70 -38.84
C VAL A 32 -10.29 2.23 -39.63
N PHE A 33 -10.31 0.95 -40.00
CA PHE A 33 -11.46 0.31 -40.65
C PHE A 33 -12.05 -0.75 -39.74
N LYS A 34 -13.36 -0.96 -39.85
CA LYS A 34 -14.07 -2.03 -39.16
C LYS A 34 -13.78 -3.36 -39.88
N THR A 35 -13.42 -4.39 -39.11
CA THR A 35 -13.14 -5.74 -39.65
C THR A 35 -14.37 -6.64 -39.59
N VAL A 36 -15.29 -6.38 -38.65
CA VAL A 36 -16.46 -7.23 -38.39
C VAL A 36 -17.74 -6.40 -38.54
N GLU A 37 -18.79 -6.94 -39.14
CA GLU A 37 -20.05 -6.22 -39.36
C GLU A 37 -20.87 -6.02 -38.07
N THR A 38 -20.86 -7.01 -37.17
CA THR A 38 -21.54 -6.97 -35.87
C THR A 38 -20.53 -7.02 -34.72
N ILE A 39 -20.78 -6.22 -33.67
CA ILE A 39 -19.93 -6.19 -32.47
C ILE A 39 -20.84 -6.45 -31.27
N GLU A 40 -20.56 -7.51 -30.52
CA GLU A 40 -21.25 -7.82 -29.27
C GLU A 40 -20.44 -7.30 -28.08
N ASP A 41 -21.02 -6.38 -27.32
CA ASP A 41 -20.39 -5.80 -26.12
C ASP A 41 -20.68 -6.63 -24.87
N THR A 42 -19.99 -7.76 -24.79
CA THR A 42 -20.06 -8.66 -23.63
C THR A 42 -19.62 -7.99 -22.31
N VAL A 43 -18.87 -6.90 -22.35
CA VAL A 43 -18.42 -6.19 -21.14
C VAL A 43 -19.56 -5.37 -20.55
N ARG A 44 -20.29 -4.65 -21.40
CA ARG A 44 -21.47 -3.87 -21.00
C ARG A 44 -22.54 -4.76 -20.39
N ASP A 45 -22.84 -5.89 -21.03
CA ASP A 45 -23.88 -6.82 -20.55
C ASP A 45 -23.53 -7.35 -19.15
N LYS A 46 -22.26 -7.73 -18.93
CA LYS A 46 -21.77 -8.18 -17.62
C LYS A 46 -21.88 -7.08 -16.56
N LEU A 47 -21.55 -5.84 -16.90
CA LEU A 47 -21.69 -4.70 -15.97
C LEU A 47 -23.14 -4.40 -15.64
N GLN A 48 -24.05 -4.50 -16.61
CA GLN A 48 -25.49 -4.36 -16.37
C GLN A 48 -26.03 -5.47 -15.46
N LEU A 49 -25.53 -6.71 -15.57
CA LEU A 49 -25.87 -7.78 -14.65
C LEU A 49 -25.39 -7.49 -13.22
N VAL A 50 -24.19 -6.92 -13.06
CA VAL A 50 -23.69 -6.47 -11.75
C VAL A 50 -24.55 -5.35 -11.18
N GLN A 51 -24.92 -4.37 -12.00
CA GLN A 51 -25.78 -3.26 -11.59
C GLN A 51 -27.16 -3.74 -11.12
N LYS A 52 -27.69 -4.81 -11.73
CA LYS A 52 -28.94 -5.47 -11.31
C LYS A 52 -28.80 -6.35 -10.05
N GLY A 53 -27.63 -6.37 -9.40
CA GLY A 53 -27.38 -7.16 -8.20
C GLY A 53 -27.08 -8.65 -8.45
N LEU A 54 -26.94 -9.08 -9.71
CA LEU A 54 -26.67 -10.47 -10.08
C LEU A 54 -25.17 -10.75 -10.23
N SER A 55 -24.35 -10.16 -9.35
CA SER A 55 -22.88 -10.28 -9.38
C SER A 55 -22.37 -11.72 -9.13
N ALA A 56 -23.20 -12.58 -8.54
CA ALA A 56 -22.91 -14.00 -8.30
C ALA A 56 -22.86 -14.84 -9.59
N LYS A 57 -23.49 -14.39 -10.69
CA LYS A 57 -23.52 -15.12 -11.97
C LYS A 57 -22.23 -14.98 -12.78
N LEU A 58 -21.33 -14.07 -12.41
CA LEU A 58 -20.05 -13.84 -13.10
C LEU A 58 -18.95 -14.76 -12.56
N LYS A 59 -18.14 -15.32 -13.47
CA LYS A 59 -16.97 -16.12 -13.10
C LYS A 59 -15.87 -15.24 -12.49
N ASP A 60 -15.09 -15.78 -11.55
CA ASP A 60 -14.04 -15.00 -10.85
C ASP A 60 -12.94 -14.48 -11.79
N LYS A 61 -12.64 -15.21 -12.87
CA LYS A 61 -11.72 -14.74 -13.92
C LYS A 61 -12.19 -13.43 -14.55
N GLU A 62 -13.48 -13.30 -14.83
CA GLU A 62 -14.08 -12.12 -15.44
C GLU A 62 -14.14 -10.96 -14.45
N LYS A 63 -14.49 -11.23 -13.19
CA LYS A 63 -14.45 -10.24 -12.12
C LYS A 63 -13.05 -9.65 -11.95
N ASN A 64 -12.01 -10.48 -11.97
CA ASN A 64 -10.63 -10.02 -11.85
C ASN A 64 -10.17 -9.18 -13.06
N GLU A 65 -10.59 -9.54 -14.28
CA GLU A 65 -10.32 -8.70 -15.46
C GLU A 65 -11.01 -7.34 -15.36
N LEU A 66 -12.28 -7.30 -14.95
CA LEU A 66 -13.05 -6.06 -14.76
C LEU A 66 -12.47 -5.17 -13.64
N LYS A 67 -12.00 -5.78 -12.53
CA LYS A 67 -11.29 -5.09 -11.45
C LYS A 67 -9.97 -4.47 -11.92
N LYS A 68 -9.14 -5.22 -12.66
CA LYS A 68 -7.89 -4.70 -13.25
C LYS A 68 -8.13 -3.51 -14.18
N ARG A 69 -9.26 -3.51 -14.89
CA ARG A 69 -9.70 -2.40 -15.75
C ARG A 69 -10.33 -1.22 -15.00
N LYS A 70 -10.45 -1.28 -13.67
CA LYS A 70 -11.13 -0.27 -12.83
C LYS A 70 -12.62 -0.08 -13.20
N LEU A 71 -13.26 -1.09 -13.78
CA LEU A 71 -14.70 -1.09 -14.09
C LEU A 71 -15.56 -1.61 -12.93
N LEU A 72 -14.93 -2.35 -12.01
CA LEU A 72 -15.56 -2.88 -10.80
C LEU A 72 -14.63 -2.62 -9.61
N SER A 73 -15.18 -2.16 -8.50
CA SER A 73 -14.51 -2.12 -7.20
C SER A 73 -15.25 -3.02 -6.21
N GLU A 74 -14.49 -3.74 -5.38
CA GLU A 74 -15.06 -4.53 -4.29
C GLU A 74 -14.98 -3.72 -3.01
N VAL A 75 -16.14 -3.45 -2.40
CA VAL A 75 -16.24 -2.74 -1.13
C VAL A 75 -16.43 -3.78 -0.03
N THR A 76 -15.43 -3.95 0.83
CA THR A 76 -15.51 -4.85 1.97
C THR A 76 -15.96 -4.09 3.21
N VAL A 77 -17.17 -4.37 3.69
CA VAL A 77 -17.68 -3.79 4.94
C VAL A 77 -17.31 -4.72 6.09
N LYS A 78 -16.31 -4.32 6.88
CA LYS A 78 -15.91 -5.06 8.09
C LYS A 78 -16.80 -4.65 9.25
N SER A 79 -17.57 -5.59 9.79
CA SER A 79 -18.40 -5.38 10.97
C SER A 79 -17.93 -6.27 12.10
N TYR A 80 -17.79 -5.71 13.30
CA TYR A 80 -17.42 -6.45 14.50
C TYR A 80 -18.61 -6.53 15.44
N ARG A 81 -18.95 -7.74 15.87
CA ARG A 81 -19.93 -7.96 16.95
C ARG A 81 -19.16 -8.25 18.23
N ILE A 82 -19.06 -7.24 19.08
CA ILE A 82 -18.31 -7.33 20.34
C ILE A 82 -19.23 -7.86 21.43
N THR A 83 -18.80 -8.91 22.12
CA THR A 83 -19.49 -9.47 23.30
C THR A 83 -18.60 -9.34 24.52
N LYS A 84 -19.21 -9.20 25.71
CA LYS A 84 -18.48 -9.19 26.98
C LYS A 84 -17.76 -10.54 27.14
N GLY A 85 -16.43 -10.51 27.19
CA GLY A 85 -15.62 -11.70 27.48
C GLY A 85 -15.48 -11.95 28.99
N SER A 86 -14.84 -13.05 29.36
CA SER A 86 -14.56 -13.42 30.76
C SER A 86 -13.70 -12.39 31.51
N SER A 87 -12.96 -11.54 30.79
CA SER A 87 -12.18 -10.42 31.34
C SER A 87 -12.87 -9.06 31.20
N PHE A 88 -14.19 -9.01 30.93
CA PHE A 88 -14.94 -7.77 30.87
C PHE A 88 -15.14 -7.21 32.28
N SER A 89 -14.58 -6.03 32.54
CA SER A 89 -14.73 -5.31 33.80
C SER A 89 -15.18 -3.87 33.53
N THR A 90 -16.14 -3.38 34.31
CA THR A 90 -16.63 -2.00 34.28
C THR A 90 -15.81 -1.07 35.17
N THR A 91 -14.85 -1.61 35.92
CA THR A 91 -13.96 -0.86 36.83
C THR A 91 -12.61 -0.67 36.15
N ILE A 92 -12.16 0.59 36.04
CA ILE A 92 -10.82 0.92 35.55
C ILE A 92 -9.82 0.55 36.64
N THR A 93 -9.33 -0.69 36.61
CA THR A 93 -8.20 -1.09 37.45
C THR A 93 -6.95 -0.39 36.92
N LYS A 94 -6.22 0.34 37.78
CA LYS A 94 -4.90 0.87 37.44
C LYS A 94 -3.98 -0.30 37.11
N GLN A 95 -3.77 -0.55 35.83
CA GLN A 95 -2.80 -1.54 35.37
C GLN A 95 -1.40 -1.02 35.73
N GLU A 96 -0.59 -1.86 36.36
CA GLU A 96 0.78 -1.50 36.68
C GLU A 96 1.56 -1.27 35.38
N THR A 97 2.35 -0.19 35.37
CA THR A 97 3.05 0.30 34.17
C THR A 97 4.48 -0.26 34.10
N GLU A 98 5.04 -0.64 35.25
CA GLU A 98 6.42 -1.09 35.37
C GLU A 98 6.52 -2.31 36.29
N LEU A 99 7.47 -3.19 36.00
CA LEU A 99 7.79 -4.35 36.83
C LEU A 99 8.70 -3.90 37.98
N THR A 100 8.20 -3.94 39.22
CA THR A 100 9.02 -3.59 40.39
C THR A 100 9.83 -4.81 40.88
N PRO A 101 11.01 -4.61 41.49
CA PRO A 101 11.82 -5.71 42.04
C PRO A 101 11.08 -6.49 43.14
N GLU A 102 10.21 -5.83 43.90
CA GLU A 102 9.34 -6.45 44.91
C GLU A 102 8.33 -7.42 44.28
N MET A 103 7.80 -7.10 43.09
CA MET A 103 6.91 -7.99 42.36
C MET A 103 7.64 -9.24 41.87
N ILE A 104 8.90 -9.10 41.45
CA ILE A 104 9.76 -10.22 41.03
C ILE A 104 10.01 -11.14 42.23
N ALA A 105 10.36 -10.58 43.38
CA ALA A 105 10.62 -11.33 44.61
C ALA A 105 9.37 -12.04 45.16
N SER A 106 8.19 -11.41 45.07
CA SER A 106 6.92 -11.96 45.56
C SER A 106 6.20 -12.87 44.55
N GLY A 107 6.64 -12.90 43.28
CA GLY A 107 5.98 -13.65 42.20
C GLY A 107 4.66 -13.05 41.71
N SER A 108 4.22 -11.92 42.27
CA SER A 108 2.95 -11.25 41.95
C SER A 108 2.87 -10.69 40.52
N TRP A 109 4.00 -10.61 39.81
CA TRP A 109 4.05 -10.21 38.40
C TRP A 109 3.33 -11.17 37.45
N LYS A 110 3.14 -12.43 37.83
CA LYS A 110 2.48 -13.44 36.97
C LYS A 110 0.97 -13.26 36.87
N GLU A 111 0.36 -12.69 37.90
CA GLU A 111 -1.10 -12.61 38.03
C GLU A 111 -1.64 -11.23 37.64
N LYS A 112 -0.80 -10.19 37.67
CA LYS A 112 -1.19 -8.82 37.35
C LYS A 112 -1.20 -8.57 35.84
N LYS A 113 -2.20 -7.81 35.40
CA LYS A 113 -2.32 -7.34 34.00
C LYS A 113 -1.58 -6.01 33.84
N PHE A 114 -0.52 -6.02 33.04
CA PHE A 114 0.25 -4.82 32.69
C PHE A 114 -0.42 -4.02 31.58
N LYS A 115 -0.20 -2.70 31.60
CA LYS A 115 -0.61 -1.84 30.50
C LYS A 115 0.22 -2.20 29.25
N PRO A 116 -0.40 -2.43 28.09
CA PRO A 116 0.35 -2.70 26.87
C PRO A 116 1.26 -1.52 26.55
N TYR A 117 2.54 -1.80 26.35
CA TYR A 117 3.55 -0.78 26.08
C TYR A 117 3.33 -0.19 24.68
N ASN A 118 3.42 1.15 24.58
CA ASN A 118 3.28 1.83 23.29
C ASN A 118 4.62 1.84 22.55
N PHE A 119 4.84 0.86 21.67
CA PHE A 119 6.05 0.77 20.83
C PHE A 119 6.17 1.89 19.79
N GLU A 120 5.10 2.64 19.51
CA GLU A 120 5.11 3.76 18.58
C GLU A 120 5.59 5.06 19.24
N ALA A 121 5.72 5.10 20.57
CA ALA A 121 6.24 6.26 21.28
C ALA A 121 7.77 6.30 21.22
N MET A 122 8.34 7.50 20.99
CA MET A 122 9.78 7.69 21.18
C MET A 122 10.10 7.57 22.67
N GLY A 123 11.07 6.71 23.00
CA GLY A 123 11.55 6.52 24.37
C GLY A 123 12.21 7.78 24.93
N VAL A 124 12.46 7.78 26.24
CA VAL A 124 13.23 8.84 26.89
C VAL A 124 14.69 8.70 26.45
N ALA A 125 15.22 9.73 25.80
CA ALA A 125 16.64 9.76 25.45
C ALA A 125 17.48 9.87 26.74
N PRO A 126 18.53 9.05 26.90
CA PRO A 126 19.42 9.17 28.05
C PRO A 126 20.18 10.51 28.00
N ASP A 127 20.41 11.10 29.17
CA ASP A 127 21.25 12.30 29.27
C ASP A 127 22.68 11.96 28.83
N CYS A 128 23.09 12.51 27.70
CA CYS A 128 24.41 12.32 27.12
C CYS A 128 25.12 13.67 26.99
N GLY A 129 26.45 13.67 27.14
CA GLY A 129 27.25 14.85 26.81
C GLY A 129 27.17 15.15 25.31
N HIS A 130 26.96 16.42 24.96
CA HIS A 130 26.87 16.84 23.56
C HIS A 130 28.15 17.54 23.13
N LEU A 131 28.81 17.02 22.10
CA LEU A 131 29.92 17.73 21.46
C LEU A 131 29.36 18.83 20.55
N HIS A 132 29.98 20.02 20.60
CA HIS A 132 29.58 21.13 19.74
C HIS A 132 29.68 20.72 18.25
N PRO A 133 28.64 20.97 17.41
CA PRO A 133 28.62 20.52 16.02
C PRO A 133 29.85 20.96 15.19
N LEU A 134 30.36 22.16 15.43
CA LEU A 134 31.56 22.67 14.75
C LEU A 134 32.81 21.86 15.11
N MET A 135 32.97 21.47 16.38
CA MET A 135 34.11 20.67 16.83
C MET A 135 34.07 19.27 16.21
N LYS A 136 32.87 18.68 16.11
CA LYS A 136 32.68 17.39 15.42
C LYS A 136 33.04 17.47 13.93
N LEU A 137 32.69 18.57 13.27
CA LEU A 137 33.03 18.80 11.87
C LEU A 137 34.54 19.03 11.66
N SER A 138 35.19 19.78 12.55
CA SER A 138 36.64 19.98 12.47
C SER A 138 37.41 18.68 12.68
N ASP A 139 36.99 17.85 13.64
CA ASP A 139 37.63 16.55 13.91
C ASP A 139 37.49 15.60 12.73
N LEU A 140 36.29 15.52 12.12
CA LEU A 140 36.05 14.70 10.93
C LEU A 140 36.86 15.18 9.73
N LEU A 141 36.95 16.49 9.51
CA LEU A 141 37.74 17.06 8.42
C LEU A 141 39.23 16.78 8.60
N CYS A 142 39.75 16.94 9.83
CA CYS A 142 41.13 16.65 10.18
C CYS A 142 41.46 15.18 9.91
N GLY A 143 40.61 14.25 10.36
CA GLY A 143 40.78 12.82 10.11
C GLY A 143 40.80 12.46 8.62
N HIS A 144 39.92 13.06 7.82
CA HIS A 144 39.87 12.84 6.37
C HIS A 144 41.13 13.35 5.64
N ILE A 145 41.62 14.52 6.03
CA ILE A 145 42.84 15.11 5.46
C ILE A 145 44.06 14.25 5.82
N LEU A 146 44.20 13.85 7.10
CA LEU A 146 45.28 12.95 7.53
C LEU A 146 45.23 11.61 6.77
N GLY A 147 44.05 11.01 6.63
CA GLY A 147 43.88 9.73 5.91
C GLY A 147 44.31 9.82 4.44
N LYS A 148 43.95 10.91 3.76
CA LYS A 148 44.39 11.16 2.38
C LYS A 148 45.90 11.35 2.26
N ILE A 149 46.51 12.08 3.18
CA ILE A 149 47.96 12.31 3.20
C ILE A 149 48.69 10.99 3.41
N ILE A 150 48.27 10.18 4.39
CA ILE A 150 48.86 8.87 4.67
C ILE A 150 48.70 7.92 3.47
N SER A 151 47.52 7.89 2.83
CA SER A 151 47.28 7.07 1.65
C SER A 151 48.13 7.46 0.44
N HIS A 152 48.43 8.76 0.28
CA HIS A 152 49.29 9.25 -0.80
C HIS A 152 50.79 9.01 -0.52
N MET A 153 51.17 8.79 0.74
CA MET A 153 52.56 8.50 1.14
C MET A 153 52.90 6.99 1.09
N LEU A 154 51.89 6.12 1.09
CA LEU A 154 52.03 4.65 1.12
C LEU A 154 51.72 3.96 -0.23
N GLY A 155 51.32 4.70 -1.26
CA GLY A 155 51.13 4.22 -2.63
C GLY A 155 52.19 4.79 -3.56
#